data_AF-A0A964W1U7-F1
#
_entry.id   AF-A0A964W1U7-F1
#
_cell.length_a   1.000
_cell.length_b   1.000
_cell.length_c   1.000
_cell.angle_alpha   90.00
_cell.angle_beta   90.00
_cell.angle_gamma   90.00
#
_symmetry.space_group_name_H-M   'P 1'
#
loop_
_entity.id
_entity.type
_entity.pdbx_description
1 polymer ?
#
loop_
_entity_poly.entity_id
_entity_poly.type
_entity_poly.pdbx_seq_one_letter_code
_entity_poly.pdbx_strand_id
1 'polypeptide(L)'
;MCYKNGKDILPEKLLRELQKYIQGETIYIPKNEERKGWGESNGTRLAIRKRNMEIYNLYKEGMKILDIAQKYNLSEDSIRKIVFKLNNEILKLSCKAFEEDVDA
;
A
#
# COMPACT_ATOMS: atom_id res chain seq x y z
N MET A 1 -1.10 -19.99 -4.74
CA MET A 1 -1.86 -20.14 -3.49
C MET A 1 -1.77 -21.59 -3.07
N CYS A 2 -1.52 -21.87 -1.79
CA CYS A 2 -1.57 -23.24 -1.28
C CYS A 2 -3.04 -23.57 -0.98
N TYR A 3 -3.62 -24.48 -1.76
CA TYR A 3 -4.97 -24.98 -1.49
C TYR A 3 -4.96 -25.74 -0.17
N LYS A 4 -5.95 -25.47 0.68
CA LYS A 4 -6.17 -26.23 1.92
C LYS A 4 -7.55 -26.87 1.85
N ASN A 5 -7.61 -28.18 2.02
CA ASN A 5 -8.88 -28.89 2.04
C ASN A 5 -9.61 -28.59 3.36
N GLY A 6 -10.88 -28.21 3.27
CA GLY A 6 -11.72 -27.95 4.45
C GLY A 6 -11.82 -29.14 5.41
N LYS A 7 -11.77 -30.38 4.88
CA LYS A 7 -11.78 -31.61 5.69
C LYS A 7 -10.54 -31.76 6.57
N ASP A 8 -9.41 -31.20 6.15
CA ASP A 8 -8.14 -31.34 6.84
C ASP A 8 -7.94 -30.25 7.91
N ILE A 9 -8.69 -29.15 7.82
CA ILE A 9 -8.46 -27.95 8.66
C ILE A 9 -9.65 -27.58 9.56
N LEU A 10 -10.88 -27.97 9.21
CA LEU A 10 -12.08 -27.58 9.96
C LEU A 10 -12.54 -28.71 10.88
N PRO A 11 -13.01 -28.39 12.12
CA PRO A 11 -13.68 -29.36 12.97
C PRO A 11 -14.91 -29.95 12.29
N GLU A 12 -15.16 -31.25 12.48
CA GLU A 12 -16.23 -31.97 11.81
C GLU A 12 -17.61 -31.32 12.00
N LYS A 13 -17.92 -30.87 13.22
CA LYS A 13 -19.20 -30.20 13.52
C LYS A 13 -19.38 -28.92 12.70
N LEU A 14 -18.32 -28.13 12.54
CA LEU A 14 -18.36 -26.89 11.75
C LEU A 14 -18.49 -27.19 10.26
N LEU A 15 -17.75 -28.18 9.76
CA LEU A 15 -17.84 -28.60 8.37
C LEU A 15 -19.26 -29.07 8.02
N ARG A 16 -19.87 -29.89 8.87
CA ARG A 16 -21.27 -30.35 8.69
C ARG A 16 -22.25 -29.19 8.67
N GLU A 17 -22.04 -28.17 9.50
CA GLU A 17 -22.90 -26.98 9.52
C GLU A 17 -22.75 -26.16 8.22
N LEU A 18 -21.51 -25.91 7.78
CA LEU A 18 -21.24 -25.20 6.52
C LEU A 18 -21.85 -25.93 5.32
N GLN A 19 -21.78 -27.26 5.30
CA GLN A 19 -22.37 -28.09 4.24
C GLN A 19 -23.90 -27.98 4.15
N LYS A 20 -24.60 -27.48 5.18
CA LYS A 20 -26.04 -27.19 5.05
C LYS A 20 -26.32 -25.99 4.15
N TYR A 21 -25.36 -25.07 4.03
CA TYR A 21 -25.51 -23.84 3.27
C TYR A 21 -24.89 -23.93 1.88
N ILE A 22 -23.75 -24.63 1.74
CA ILE A 22 -23.01 -24.72 0.48
C ILE A 22 -22.17 -26.00 0.42
N GLN A 23 -22.15 -26.68 -0.74
CA GLN A 23 -21.41 -27.93 -0.94
C GLN A 23 -20.74 -27.92 -2.32
N GLY A 24 -19.50 -28.43 -2.39
CA GLY A 24 -18.77 -28.56 -3.65
C GLY A 24 -18.18 -27.26 -4.20
N GLU A 25 -18.34 -26.13 -3.50
CA GLU A 25 -17.87 -24.82 -3.93
C GLU A 25 -16.75 -24.27 -3.02
N THR A 26 -16.03 -23.26 -3.52
CA THR A 26 -14.94 -22.59 -2.79
C THR A 26 -15.46 -21.35 -2.07
N ILE A 27 -15.31 -21.32 -0.74
CA ILE A 27 -15.70 -20.18 0.10
C ILE A 27 -14.45 -19.36 0.48
N TYR A 28 -14.54 -18.04 0.36
CA TYR A 28 -13.53 -17.14 0.92
C TYR A 28 -13.85 -16.82 2.38
N ILE A 29 -12.88 -17.10 3.28
CA ILE A 29 -12.95 -16.68 4.68
C ILE A 29 -12.10 -15.41 4.83
N PRO A 30 -12.71 -14.25 5.13
CA PRO A 30 -11.95 -13.02 5.35
C PRO A 30 -11.03 -13.17 6.57
N LYS A 31 -9.89 -12.48 6.55
CA LYS A 31 -9.04 -12.35 7.73
C LYS A 31 -9.75 -11.49 8.78
N ASN A 32 -9.55 -11.84 10.05
CA ASN A 32 -10.07 -11.06 11.18
C ASN A 32 -9.26 -9.77 11.45
N GLU A 33 -8.08 -9.62 10.84
CA GLU A 33 -7.30 -8.37 10.92
C GLU A 33 -7.77 -7.37 9.85
N GLU A 34 -7.69 -6.07 10.18
CA GLU A 34 -7.76 -5.02 9.17
C GLU A 34 -6.81 -5.38 8.01
N ARG A 35 -7.31 -5.29 6.77
CA ARG A 35 -6.49 -5.55 5.60
C ARG A 35 -5.30 -4.61 5.64
N LYS A 36 -4.11 -5.14 5.97
CA LYS A 36 -2.85 -4.43 5.78
C LYS A 36 -2.83 -3.86 4.36
N GLY A 37 -2.57 -2.57 4.26
CA GLY A 37 -2.54 -1.88 2.98
C GLY A 37 -1.59 -2.58 2.01
N TRP A 38 -1.87 -2.52 0.72
CA TRP A 38 -1.03 -3.17 -0.30
C TRP A 38 0.45 -2.81 -0.11
N GLY A 39 1.32 -3.82 -0.03
CA GLY A 39 2.76 -3.66 0.15
C GLY A 39 3.24 -3.41 1.59
N GLU A 40 2.35 -3.39 2.60
CA GLU A 40 2.76 -3.24 4.01
C GLU A 40 3.43 -4.50 4.57
N SER A 41 2.91 -5.68 4.24
CA SER A 41 3.36 -6.94 4.85
C SER A 41 4.71 -7.43 4.33
N ASN A 42 5.12 -6.99 3.13
CA ASN A 42 6.33 -7.41 2.44
C ASN A 42 7.34 -6.26 2.24
N GLY A 43 7.11 -5.09 2.87
CA GLY A 43 8.01 -3.94 2.80
C GLY A 43 8.02 -3.19 1.46
N THR A 44 7.27 -3.65 0.44
CA THR A 44 7.21 -3.00 -0.88
C THR A 44 6.73 -1.55 -0.76
N ARG A 45 5.79 -1.27 0.15
CA ARG A 45 5.32 0.11 0.37
C ARG A 45 6.42 1.02 0.88
N LEU A 46 7.26 0.53 1.80
CA LEU A 46 8.37 1.30 2.35
C LEU A 46 9.43 1.57 1.27
N ALA A 47 9.78 0.55 0.49
CA ALA A 47 10.74 0.68 -0.61
C ALA A 47 10.27 1.70 -1.66
N ILE A 48 8.99 1.65 -2.05
CA ILE A 48 8.39 2.63 -2.98
C ILE A 48 8.40 4.03 -2.39
N ARG A 49 8.07 4.18 -1.09
CA ARG A 49 8.09 5.49 -0.43
C ARG A 49 9.50 6.08 -0.39
N LYS A 50 10.52 5.27 -0.06
CA LYS A 50 11.93 5.68 -0.07
C LYS A 50 12.37 6.14 -1.47
N ARG A 51 12.12 5.33 -2.50
CA ARG A 51 12.41 5.70 -3.90
C ARG A 51 11.72 7.01 -4.29
N ASN A 52 10.46 7.18 -3.93
CA ASN A 52 9.71 8.39 -4.28
C ASN A 52 10.28 9.64 -3.60
N MET A 53 10.76 9.53 -2.36
CA MET A 53 11.46 10.63 -1.67
C MET A 53 12.78 10.99 -2.36
N GLU A 54 13.56 9.99 -2.77
CA GLU A 54 14.81 10.22 -3.52
C GLU A 54 14.52 10.92 -4.87
N ILE A 55 13.48 10.49 -5.60
CA ILE A 55 13.01 11.17 -6.82
C ILE A 55 12.66 12.63 -6.56
N TYR A 56 11.96 12.92 -5.47
CA TYR A 56 11.56 14.28 -5.11
C TYR A 56 12.74 15.17 -4.73
N ASN A 57 13.73 14.63 -4.00
CA ASN A 57 14.93 15.37 -3.63
C ASN A 57 15.76 15.75 -4.87
N LEU A 58 15.94 14.82 -5.81
CA LEU A 58 16.62 15.11 -7.08
C LEU A 58 15.89 16.19 -7.89
N TYR A 59 14.56 16.18 -7.89
CA TYR A 59 13.76 17.23 -8.51
C TYR A 59 13.96 18.59 -7.80
N LYS A 60 13.98 18.61 -6.47
CA LYS A 60 14.25 19.81 -5.65
C LYS A 60 15.65 20.38 -5.88
N GLU A 61 16.63 19.53 -6.15
CA GLU A 61 18.00 19.90 -6.51
C GLU A 61 18.12 20.47 -7.95
N GLY A 62 17.03 20.48 -8.71
CA GLY A 62 16.97 21.07 -10.05
C GLY A 62 17.21 20.10 -11.20
N MET A 63 17.26 18.78 -10.94
CA MET A 63 17.38 17.77 -11.99
C MET A 63 16.10 17.76 -12.87
N LYS A 64 16.27 17.67 -14.19
CA LYS A 64 15.13 17.66 -15.12
C LYS A 64 14.31 16.37 -14.96
N ILE A 65 13.00 16.50 -15.15
CA ILE A 65 12.06 15.37 -15.09
C ILE A 65 12.45 14.24 -16.04
N LEU A 66 12.94 14.57 -17.23
CA LEU A 66 13.41 13.59 -18.22
C LEU A 66 14.58 12.75 -17.70
N ASP A 67 15.57 13.39 -17.06
CA ASP A 67 16.76 12.71 -16.54
C ASP A 67 16.40 11.78 -15.37
N ILE A 68 15.50 12.23 -14.50
CA ILE A 68 14.96 11.42 -13.40
C ILE A 68 14.15 10.24 -13.95
N ALA A 69 13.32 10.47 -14.96
CA ALA A 69 12.51 9.43 -15.62
C ALA A 69 13.41 8.32 -16.19
N GLN A 70 14.48 8.70 -16.89
CA GLN A 70 15.48 7.75 -17.40
C GLN A 70 16.18 7.00 -16.26
N LYS A 71 16.64 7.70 -15.22
CA LYS A 71 17.38 7.12 -14.08
C LYS A 71 16.60 6.04 -13.33
N TYR A 72 15.27 6.20 -13.21
CA TYR A 72 14.41 5.27 -12.48
C TYR A 72 13.58 4.36 -13.40
N ASN A 73 13.78 4.42 -14.71
CA ASN A 73 12.99 3.70 -15.72
C ASN A 73 11.48 3.92 -15.55
N LEU A 74 11.08 5.18 -15.32
CA LEU A 74 9.69 5.60 -15.18
C LEU A 74 9.30 6.54 -16.30
N SER A 75 7.99 6.69 -16.56
CA SER A 75 7.51 7.75 -17.45
C SER A 75 7.62 9.12 -16.77
N GLU A 76 7.77 10.19 -17.56
CA GLU A 76 7.74 11.57 -17.04
C GLU A 76 6.45 11.87 -16.26
N ASP A 77 5.31 11.34 -16.71
CA ASP A 77 4.02 11.49 -16.03
C ASP A 77 4.04 10.85 -14.64
N SER A 78 4.69 9.69 -14.50
CA SER A 78 4.87 9.03 -13.19
C SER A 78 5.73 9.89 -12.26
N ILE A 79 6.83 10.46 -12.77
CA ILE A 79 7.68 11.38 -12.00
C ILE A 79 6.89 12.62 -11.56
N ARG A 80 6.12 13.25 -12.47
CA ARG A 80 5.26 14.40 -12.15
C ARG A 80 4.25 14.06 -11.05
N LYS A 81 3.59 12.90 -11.15
CA LYS A 81 2.64 12.41 -10.14
C LYS A 81 3.32 12.21 -8.78
N ILE A 82 4.52 11.63 -8.76
CA ILE A 82 5.29 11.44 -7.52
C ILE A 82 5.62 12.79 -6.87
N VAL A 83 6.14 13.74 -7.64
CA VAL A 83 6.48 15.08 -7.17
C VAL A 83 5.24 15.82 -6.66
N PHE A 84 4.14 15.82 -7.41
CA PHE A 84 2.89 16.46 -7.02
C PHE A 84 2.31 15.86 -5.73
N LYS A 85 2.33 14.54 -5.59
CA LYS A 85 1.83 13.87 -4.40
C LYS A 85 2.66 14.21 -3.16
N LEU A 86 3.99 14.23 -3.29
CA LEU A 86 4.87 14.55 -2.18
C LEU A 86 4.81 16.03 -1.79
N ASN A 87 4.69 16.96 -2.75
CA ASN A 87 4.41 18.37 -2.47
C ASN A 87 3.14 18.51 -1.62
N ASN A 88 2.04 17.85 -2.00
CA ASN A 88 0.80 17.90 -1.24
C ASN A 88 0.91 17.25 0.15
N GLU A 89 1.65 16.15 0.29
CA GLU A 89 1.92 15.55 1.61
C GLU A 89 2.71 16.52 2.51
N ILE A 90 3.74 17.18 1.97
CA ILE A 90 4.56 18.15 2.71
C ILE A 90 3.75 19.39 3.08
N LEU A 91 2.95 19.94 2.17
CA LEU A 91 2.07 21.09 2.45
C LEU A 91 1.05 20.77 3.55
N LYS A 92 0.46 19.57 3.52
CA LYS A 92 -0.45 19.13 4.59
C LYS A 92 0.25 18.99 5.94
N LEU A 93 1.50 18.53 5.94
CA LEU A 93 2.31 18.45 7.17
C LEU A 93 2.65 19.84 7.71
N SER A 94 3.00 20.80 6.85
CA SER A 94 3.30 22.17 7.30
C SER A 94 2.07 22.90 7.84
N CYS A 95 0.88 22.64 7.30
CA CYS A 95 -0.37 23.21 7.83
C CYS A 95 -0.76 22.62 9.18
N LYS A 96 -0.54 21.32 9.41
CA LYS A 96 -0.84 20.69 10.71
C LYS A 96 0.08 21.13 11.84
N ALA A 97 1.37 21.33 11.54
CA ALA A 97 2.33 21.83 12.52
C ALA A 97 1.96 23.23 13.04
N PHE A 98 1.21 24.02 12.25
CA PHE A 98 0.76 25.34 12.63
C PHE A 98 -0.48 25.33 13.56
N GLU A 99 -1.26 24.24 13.59
CA GLU A 99 -2.44 24.12 14.47
C GLU A 99 -2.06 23.69 15.89
N GLU A 100 -1.02 22.86 16.05
CA GLU A 100 -0.56 22.39 17.37
C GLU A 100 0.16 23.48 18.19
N ASP A 101 0.71 24.52 17.54
CA ASP A 101 1.36 25.65 18.22
C ASP A 101 0.38 26.76 18.69
N VAL A 102 -0.89 26.70 18.29
CA VAL A 102 -1.92 27.71 18.66
C VAL A 102 -2.73 27.28 19.90
N ASP A 103 -2.73 25.98 20.21
CA ASP A 103 -3.45 25.40 21.36
C ASP A 103 -2.55 25.11 22.58
N ALA A 104 -1.31 25.62 22.60
CA ALA A 104 -0.34 25.51 23.71
C ALA A 104 -0.10 26.87 24.41
#